data_AF-A0AAU9VQV9-F1
#
_entry.id   AF-A0AAU9VQV9-F1
#
_cell.length_a   1.000
_cell.length_b   1.000
_cell.length_c   1.000
_cell.angle_alpha   90.00
_cell.angle_beta   90.00
_cell.angle_gamma   90.00
#
_symmetry.space_group_name_H-M   'P 1'
#
loop_
_entity.id
_entity.type
_entity.pdbx_description
1 polymer ?
#
loop_
_entity_poly.entity_id
_entity_poly.type
_entity_poly.pdbx_seq_one_letter_code
_entity_poly.pdbx_strand_id
1 'polypeptide(L)'
;MSFLFNIDIDECKENTYDCPKFSRCKNRNGSYDCLCKDGYRKESDGTCSEICFPECEENSYCLRGNCLCRRGFHLGPDLTCQLDLLRSSGVSFHSRVLFLITTLLWSLVLLWLVVFF
;
A
#
# COMPACT_ATOMS: atom_id res chain seq x y z
N MET A 1 -45.57 -29.71 24.38
CA MET A 1 -44.10 -29.54 24.40
C MET A 1 -43.67 -29.26 22.97
N SER A 2 -43.46 -28.00 22.62
CA SER A 2 -43.13 -27.59 21.25
C SER A 2 -41.68 -27.99 20.97
N PHE A 3 -41.48 -29.11 20.28
CA PHE A 3 -40.19 -29.47 19.71
C PHE A 3 -39.92 -28.56 18.51
N LEU A 4 -39.41 -27.35 18.74
CA LEU A 4 -38.64 -26.66 17.71
C LEU A 4 -37.19 -27.13 17.85
N PHE A 5 -36.84 -28.19 17.13
CA PHE A 5 -35.47 -28.31 16.63
C PHE A 5 -35.29 -27.11 15.70
N ASN A 6 -34.76 -26.01 16.22
CA ASN A 6 -34.26 -24.93 15.38
C ASN A 6 -32.98 -25.47 14.75
N ILE A 7 -33.13 -26.15 13.60
CA ILE A 7 -32.00 -26.62 12.81
C ILE A 7 -31.37 -25.36 12.24
N ASP A 8 -30.17 -25.09 12.72
CA ASP A 8 -29.33 -24.01 12.22
C ASP A 8 -29.00 -24.22 10.73
N ILE A 9 -29.12 -23.16 9.95
CA ILE A 9 -28.74 -23.17 8.54
C ILE A 9 -27.26 -22.81 8.47
N ASP A 10 -26.43 -23.69 7.91
CA ASP A 10 -24.99 -23.42 7.78
C ASP A 10 -24.73 -22.53 6.55
N GLU A 11 -24.78 -21.22 6.72
CA GLU A 11 -24.60 -20.26 5.62
C GLU A 11 -23.19 -20.37 5.01
N CYS A 12 -22.21 -20.87 5.77
CA CYS A 12 -20.85 -21.10 5.29
C CYS A 12 -20.77 -22.24 4.27
N LYS A 13 -21.55 -23.32 4.44
CA LYS A 13 -21.62 -24.42 3.48
C LYS A 13 -22.46 -24.06 2.26
N GLU A 14 -23.56 -23.34 2.48
CA GLU A 14 -24.45 -22.89 1.41
C GLU A 14 -23.87 -21.71 0.60
N ASN A 15 -22.75 -21.13 1.04
CA ASN A 15 -22.13 -19.93 0.46
C ASN A 15 -23.08 -18.73 0.38
N THR A 16 -23.97 -18.61 1.35
CA THR A 16 -24.94 -17.51 1.48
C THR A 16 -24.52 -16.45 2.48
N TYR A 17 -23.31 -16.57 3.05
CA TYR A 17 -22.72 -15.61 3.99
C TYR A 17 -22.25 -14.33 3.30
N ASP A 18 -22.33 -13.20 4.01
CA ASP A 18 -21.76 -11.92 3.59
C ASP A 18 -20.61 -11.54 4.52
N CYS A 19 -19.39 -11.93 4.14
CA CYS A 19 -18.19 -11.64 4.91
C CYS A 19 -17.22 -10.74 4.13
N PRO A 20 -16.47 -9.86 4.81
CA PRO A 20 -15.51 -8.97 4.18
C PRO A 20 -14.40 -9.74 3.45
N LYS A 21 -13.73 -9.09 2.51
CA LYS A 21 -12.55 -9.68 1.85
C LYS A 21 -11.50 -10.09 2.89
N PHE A 22 -10.73 -11.13 2.56
CA PHE A 22 -9.70 -11.70 3.43
C PHE A 22 -10.21 -12.26 4.78
N SER A 23 -11.46 -12.68 4.82
CA SER A 23 -12.04 -13.40 5.96
C SER A 23 -12.46 -14.83 5.58
N ARG A 24 -12.84 -15.60 6.61
CA ARG A 24 -13.43 -16.93 6.53
C ARG A 24 -14.74 -16.93 7.33
N CYS A 25 -15.75 -17.59 6.78
CA CYS A 25 -17.01 -17.83 7.45
C CYS A 25 -16.85 -18.93 8.52
N LYS A 26 -17.47 -18.75 9.68
CA LYS A 26 -17.59 -19.76 10.73
C LYS A 26 -19.05 -19.85 11.17
N ASN A 27 -19.68 -20.98 10.92
CA ASN A 27 -21.07 -21.20 11.28
C ASN A 27 -21.27 -21.19 12.80
N ARG A 28 -22.39 -20.62 13.27
CA ARG A 28 -22.70 -20.51 14.70
C ARG A 28 -24.21 -20.63 14.92
N ASN A 29 -24.65 -21.58 15.75
CA ASN A 29 -26.08 -21.82 15.99
C ASN A 29 -26.97 -20.55 16.07
N GLY A 30 -27.75 -20.29 15.02
CA GLY A 30 -28.62 -19.15 14.79
C GLY A 30 -28.04 -18.04 13.89
N SER A 31 -26.79 -18.12 13.41
CA SER A 31 -26.06 -17.12 12.63
C SER A 31 -24.69 -17.61 12.10
N TYR A 32 -23.84 -16.70 11.67
CA TYR A 32 -22.45 -16.96 11.29
C TYR A 32 -21.53 -15.83 11.75
N ASP A 33 -20.26 -16.19 11.99
CA ASP A 33 -19.18 -15.24 12.32
C ASP A 33 -18.21 -15.13 11.14
N CYS A 34 -17.78 -13.91 10.83
CA CYS A 34 -16.69 -13.66 9.89
C CYS A 34 -15.38 -13.45 10.64
N LEU A 35 -14.42 -14.34 10.43
CA LEU A 35 -13.10 -14.27 11.04
C LEU A 35 -12.06 -13.86 10.00
N CYS A 36 -11.20 -12.89 10.31
CA CYS A 36 -10.09 -12.56 9.41
C CYS A 36 -9.15 -13.76 9.24
N LYS A 37 -8.59 -13.91 8.03
CA LYS A 37 -7.60 -14.93 7.72
C LYS A 37 -6.30 -14.64 8.47
N ASP A 38 -5.45 -15.65 8.56
CA ASP A 38 -4.12 -15.50 9.16
C ASP A 38 -3.33 -14.39 8.42
N GLY A 39 -2.68 -13.52 9.19
CA GLY A 39 -2.03 -12.31 8.65
C GLY A 39 -2.98 -11.14 8.40
N TYR A 40 -4.24 -11.20 8.85
CA TYR A 40 -5.18 -10.09 8.78
C TYR A 40 -5.83 -9.79 10.14
N ARG A 41 -6.10 -8.51 10.44
CA ARG A 41 -6.80 -8.07 11.66
C ARG A 41 -8.13 -7.43 11.32
N LYS A 42 -9.08 -7.52 12.24
CA LYS A 42 -10.39 -6.88 12.10
C LYS A 42 -10.28 -5.40 12.48
N GLU A 43 -10.67 -4.53 11.57
CA GLU A 43 -10.73 -3.07 11.79
C GLU A 43 -12.07 -2.65 12.41
N SER A 44 -12.18 -1.38 12.82
CA SER A 44 -13.38 -0.83 13.46
C SER A 44 -14.61 -0.80 12.57
N ASP A 45 -14.43 -0.74 11.25
CA ASP A 45 -15.48 -0.83 10.24
C ASP A 45 -15.92 -2.28 9.94
N GLY A 46 -15.30 -3.26 10.59
CA GLY A 46 -15.56 -4.68 10.40
C GLY A 46 -14.80 -5.32 9.23
N THR A 47 -13.97 -4.57 8.49
CA THR A 47 -13.13 -5.11 7.41
C THR A 47 -11.89 -5.83 7.95
N CYS A 48 -11.25 -6.64 7.11
CA CYS A 48 -9.99 -7.30 7.43
C CYS A 48 -8.84 -6.61 6.71
N SER A 49 -7.94 -5.98 7.48
CA SER A 49 -6.71 -5.35 6.99
C SER A 49 -5.51 -6.26 7.17
N GLU A 50 -4.51 -6.14 6.31
CA GLU A 50 -3.29 -6.95 6.40
C GLU A 50 -2.45 -6.53 7.62
N ILE A 51 -1.96 -7.52 8.37
CA ILE A 51 -1.04 -7.34 9.49
C ILE A 51 0.38 -7.39 8.95
N CYS A 52 1.18 -6.38 9.30
CA CYS A 52 2.60 -6.33 9.00
C CYS A 52 3.45 -6.62 10.23
N PHE A 53 4.61 -7.25 10.01
CA PHE A 53 5.62 -7.49 11.03
C PHE A 53 7.00 -7.02 10.54
N PRO A 54 7.62 -6.01 11.18
CA PRO A 54 7.11 -5.22 12.31
C PRO A 54 5.89 -4.37 11.94
N GLU A 55 5.23 -3.76 12.93
CA GLU A 55 4.15 -2.81 12.66
C GLU A 55 4.71 -1.61 11.87
N CYS A 56 3.97 -1.21 10.85
CA CYS A 56 4.39 -0.19 9.90
C CYS A 56 4.35 1.22 10.51
N GLU A 57 5.44 1.96 10.34
CA GLU A 57 5.54 3.37 10.76
C GLU A 57 4.93 4.35 9.73
N GLU A 58 5.00 5.65 10.04
CA GLU A 58 4.50 6.70 9.16
C GLU A 58 5.13 6.65 7.76
N ASN A 59 4.39 7.10 6.75
CA ASN A 59 4.82 7.11 5.36
C ASN A 59 5.18 5.74 4.77
N SER A 60 4.70 4.67 5.41
CA SER A 60 4.73 3.31 4.87
C SER A 60 3.33 2.76 4.62
N TYR A 61 3.25 1.60 4.00
CA TYR A 61 2.04 0.81 3.82
C TYR A 61 2.37 -0.67 3.89
N CYS A 62 1.41 -1.46 4.34
CA CYS A 62 1.55 -2.90 4.43
C CYS A 62 1.32 -3.55 3.07
N LEU A 63 2.25 -4.40 2.64
CA LEU A 63 2.07 -5.22 1.45
C LEU A 63 2.76 -6.58 1.64
N ARG A 64 1.97 -7.65 1.61
CA ARG A 64 2.48 -9.04 1.75
C ARG A 64 3.25 -9.23 3.06
N GLY A 65 2.68 -8.74 4.15
CA GLY A 65 3.25 -8.79 5.50
C GLY A 65 4.50 -7.93 5.74
N ASN A 66 4.96 -7.16 4.76
CA ASN A 66 6.13 -6.30 4.87
C ASN A 66 5.75 -4.82 4.72
N CYS A 67 6.42 -3.95 5.48
CA CYS A 67 6.24 -2.51 5.36
C CYS A 67 7.06 -1.95 4.21
N LEU A 68 6.38 -1.27 3.28
CA LEU A 68 7.00 -0.60 2.15
C LEU A 68 6.82 0.91 2.27
N CYS A 69 7.85 1.67 1.95
CA CYS A 69 7.76 3.12 1.94
C CYS A 69 6.90 3.64 0.80
N ARG A 70 6.13 4.69 1.07
CA ARG A 70 5.36 5.43 0.06
C ARG A 70 6.32 6.05 -0.96
N ARG A 71 5.79 6.40 -2.13
CA ARG A 71 6.58 7.05 -3.19
C ARG A 71 7.21 8.35 -2.65
N GLY A 72 8.49 8.55 -2.94
CA GLY A 72 9.27 9.69 -2.44
C GLY A 72 9.96 9.44 -1.11
N PHE A 73 9.81 8.24 -0.53
CA PHE A 73 10.52 7.82 0.68
C PHE A 73 11.42 6.60 0.38
N HIS A 74 12.51 6.47 1.13
CA HIS A 74 13.39 5.31 1.13
C HIS A 74 13.46 4.71 2.54
N LEU A 75 13.76 3.42 2.62
CA LEU A 75 13.93 2.73 3.90
C LEU A 75 15.28 3.15 4.50
N GLY A 76 15.22 3.83 5.65
CA GLY A 76 16.39 4.25 6.41
C GLY A 76 17.01 3.10 7.22
N PRO A 77 18.17 3.34 7.86
CA PRO A 77 18.86 2.36 8.70
C PRO A 77 18.04 1.95 9.93
N ASP A 78 17.17 2.83 10.42
CA ASP A 78 16.32 2.59 11.59
C ASP A 78 14.99 1.88 11.23
N LEU A 79 14.90 1.30 10.01
CA LEU A 79 13.66 0.77 9.41
C LEU A 79 12.53 1.79 9.25
N THR A 80 12.84 3.08 9.36
CA THR A 80 11.89 4.18 9.20
C THR A 80 11.90 4.70 7.76
N CYS A 81 10.75 5.14 7.26
CA CYS A 81 10.66 5.71 5.92
C CYS A 81 11.10 7.18 5.93
N GLN A 82 12.26 7.45 5.34
CA GLN A 82 12.86 8.77 5.28
C GLN A 82 12.63 9.42 3.92
N LEU A 83 12.42 10.74 3.89
CA LEU A 83 12.17 11.47 2.66
C LEU A 83 13.37 11.35 1.71
N ASP A 84 13.15 10.78 0.54
CA ASP A 84 14.13 10.75 -0.54
C ASP A 84 14.11 12.09 -1.28
N LEU A 85 15.03 12.98 -0.89
CA LEU A 85 15.18 14.33 -1.48
C LEU A 85 15.51 14.30 -2.98
N LEU A 86 16.11 13.20 -3.47
CA LEU A 86 16.41 13.02 -4.89
C LEU A 86 15.15 12.70 -5.70
N ARG A 87 14.17 12.05 -5.10
CA ARG A 87 12.91 11.63 -5.75
C ARG A 87 11.73 12.57 -5.47
N SER A 88 11.75 13.27 -4.35
CA SER A 88 10.71 14.22 -3.92
C SER A 88 10.74 15.55 -4.67
N SER A 89 11.88 15.86 -5.30
CA SER A 89 12.04 17.09 -6.10
C SER A 89 11.37 17.03 -7.48
N GLY A 90 10.74 15.90 -7.86
CA GLY A 90 10.07 15.75 -9.17
C GLY A 90 11.00 15.85 -10.38
N VAL A 91 12.30 16.04 -10.16
CA VAL A 91 13.30 16.17 -11.22
C VAL A 91 13.72 14.77 -11.64
N SER A 92 13.01 14.23 -12.64
CA SER A 92 13.44 13.00 -13.33
C SER A 92 14.93 13.11 -13.70
N PHE A 93 15.68 12.01 -13.55
CA PHE A 93 17.07 11.93 -14.02
C PHE A 93 17.20 12.39 -15.49
N HIS A 94 16.17 12.10 -16.30
CA HIS A 94 16.03 12.55 -17.68
C HIS A 94 15.98 14.08 -17.79
N SER A 95 15.31 14.75 -16.84
CA SER A 95 15.19 16.21 -16.80
C SER A 95 16.50 16.91 -16.40
N ARG A 96 17.35 16.28 -15.56
CA ARG A 96 18.68 16.81 -15.21
C ARG A 96 19.65 16.79 -16.39
N VAL A 97 19.63 15.71 -17.18
CA VAL A 97 20.46 15.57 -18.39
C VAL A 97 20.03 16.57 -19.47
N LEU A 98 18.73 16.74 -19.69
CA LEU A 98 18.21 17.73 -20.63
C LEU A 98 18.63 19.16 -20.24
N PHE A 99 18.61 19.51 -18.95
CA PHE A 99 19.05 20.82 -18.47
C PHE A 99 20.56 21.07 -18.70
N LEU A 100 21.40 20.05 -18.51
CA LEU A 100 22.83 20.14 -18.82
C LEU A 100 23.08 20.26 -20.33
N ILE A 101 22.33 19.54 -21.16
CA ILE A 101 22.45 19.63 -22.62
C ILE A 101 22.01 21.01 -23.13
N THR A 102 20.89 21.55 -22.63
CA THR A 102 20.41 22.88 -23.07
C THR A 102 21.37 24.00 -22.67
N THR A 103 21.93 23.95 -21.45
CA THR A 103 22.92 24.95 -20.99
C THR A 103 24.22 24.88 -21.78
N LEU A 104 24.71 23.69 -22.10
CA LEU A 104 25.89 23.51 -22.96
C LEU A 104 25.64 24.03 -24.39
N LEU A 105 24.50 23.70 -25.00
CA LEU A 105 24.14 24.20 -26.33
C LEU A 105 24.02 25.73 -26.36
N TRP A 106 23.41 26.34 -25.35
CA TRP A 106 23.32 27.81 -25.24
C TRP A 106 24.68 28.47 -25.10
N SER A 107 25.58 27.89 -24.30
CA SER A 107 26.95 28.41 -24.14
C SER A 107 27.75 28.36 -25.44
N LEU A 108 27.58 27.31 -26.26
CA LEU A 108 28.22 27.20 -27.58
C LEU A 108 27.68 28.22 -28.58
N VAL A 109 26.36 28.49 -28.56
CA VAL A 109 25.74 29.53 -29.38
C VAL A 109 26.22 30.92 -28.99
N LEU A 110 26.33 31.20 -27.68
CA LEU A 110 26.82 32.49 -27.18
C LEU A 110 28.30 32.71 -27.54
N LEU A 111 29.12 31.66 -27.41
CA LEU A 111 30.53 31.70 -27.81
C LEU A 111 30.67 31.96 -29.31
N TRP A 112 29.82 31.34 -30.14
CA TRP A 112 29.80 31.58 -31.58
C TRP A 112 29.41 33.02 -31.91
N LEU A 113 28.38 33.58 -31.25
CA LEU A 113 27.98 34.97 -31.44
C LEU A 113 29.07 35.97 -31.02
N VAL A 114 29.81 35.71 -29.94
CA VAL A 114 30.88 36.60 -29.45
C VAL A 114 32.15 36.52 -30.31
N VAL A 115 32.39 35.39 -30.98
CA VAL A 115 33.57 35.19 -31.83
C VAL A 115 33.33 35.66 -33.28
N PHE A 116 32.09 35.61 -33.76
CA PHE A 116 31.73 35.92 -35.14
C PHE A 116 31.01 37.27 -35.34
N PHE A 117 30.83 38.06 -34.27
CA PHE A 117 30.51 39.49 -34.31
C PHE A 117 31.58 40.29 -33.57
#